data_AF-A0A4Q3AK11-F1
#
_entry.id   AF-A0A4Q3AK11-F1
#
_cell.length_a   1.000
_cell.length_b   1.000
_cell.length_c   1.000
_cell.angle_alpha   90.00
_cell.angle_beta   90.00
_cell.angle_gamma   90.00
#
_symmetry.space_group_name_H-M   'P 1'
#
loop_
_entity.id
_entity.type
_entity.pdbx_description
1 polymer ?
#
loop_
_entity_poly.entity_id
_entity_poly.type
_entity_poly.pdbx_seq_one_letter_code
_entity_poly.pdbx_strand_id
1 'polypeptide(L)'
;MKLRLVILSRSRSRSITSHKLFPTATLLVPASEAEDYRHVGLEIETIPDEVVGISAVRNWILKHFSDDAIVMLDDDISACVCMVSLRCRKLSVDETLAMLENSAWCARGAGARLFGWHQRSDPRLLQRNDPFGVNQWVGGAVGVARDEKGGVPKWDELLKCKCDIDATLQELMDNRLVWNEARFCFVQERDKNLGGNSLFRSEERIATEKRYLKRKWKAHIRLETYKSQDRVSMDAPRRQPVKL
;
A
#
# COMPACT_ATOMS: atom_id res chain seq x y z
N MET A 1 11.38 17.47 -1.49
CA MET A 1 10.00 16.95 -1.44
C MET A 1 9.71 16.61 0.00
N LYS A 2 8.61 17.09 0.57
CA LYS A 2 8.20 16.77 1.94
C LYS A 2 7.48 15.41 1.94
N LEU A 3 8.10 14.41 2.57
CA LEU A 3 7.56 13.06 2.71
C LEU A 3 6.98 12.87 4.12
N ARG A 4 5.73 12.41 4.22
CA ARG A 4 5.11 11.97 5.48
C ARG A 4 4.98 10.46 5.53
N LEU A 5 5.31 9.87 6.67
CA LEU A 5 5.04 8.46 6.97
C LEU A 5 3.86 8.39 7.94
N VAL A 6 2.87 7.56 7.64
CA VAL A 6 1.66 7.39 8.47
C VAL A 6 1.46 5.91 8.75
N ILE A 7 1.53 5.49 10.01
CA ILE A 7 1.18 4.12 10.44
C ILE A 7 -0.32 4.09 10.72
N LEU A 8 -1.02 3.14 10.11
CA LEU A 8 -2.46 2.97 10.25
C LEU A 8 -2.73 1.83 11.22
N SER A 9 -3.30 2.14 12.38
CA SER A 9 -3.62 1.12 13.38
C SER A 9 -5.04 1.28 13.92
N ARG A 10 -5.71 0.15 14.14
CA ARG A 10 -7.04 0.08 14.77
C ARG A 10 -7.16 -1.23 15.53
N SER A 11 -7.47 -1.12 16.81
CA SER A 11 -7.70 -2.22 17.75
C SER A 11 -6.51 -3.18 17.85
N ARG A 12 -5.29 -2.64 17.75
CA ARG A 12 -4.02 -3.39 17.68
C ARG A 12 -2.89 -2.76 18.51
N SER A 13 -3.23 -1.95 19.50
CA SER A 13 -2.27 -1.24 20.36
C SER A 13 -1.25 -2.15 21.05
N ARG A 14 -1.66 -3.39 21.36
CA ARG A 14 -0.82 -4.39 22.02
C ARG A 14 0.05 -5.20 21.06
N SER A 15 -0.27 -5.23 19.77
CA SER A 15 0.40 -6.06 18.76
C SER A 15 1.10 -5.27 17.65
N ILE A 16 0.99 -3.94 17.67
CA ILE A 16 1.71 -3.05 16.75
C ILE A 16 3.23 -3.31 16.79
N THR A 17 3.86 -3.37 15.62
CA THR A 17 5.31 -3.57 15.49
C THR A 17 5.99 -2.52 14.62
N SER A 18 5.25 -1.91 13.69
CA SER A 18 5.79 -0.96 12.71
C SER A 18 6.49 0.26 13.32
N HIS A 19 6.06 0.70 14.50
CA HIS A 19 6.66 1.84 15.21
C HIS A 19 8.17 1.68 15.45
N LYS A 20 8.68 0.44 15.54
CA LYS A 20 10.11 0.16 15.72
C LYS A 20 10.93 0.42 14.46
N LEU A 21 10.31 0.30 13.29
CA LEU A 21 10.96 0.49 11.98
C LEU A 21 10.77 1.91 11.46
N PHE A 22 9.72 2.61 11.90
CA PHE A 22 9.39 3.97 11.46
C PHE A 22 9.25 4.91 12.67
N PRO A 23 10.34 5.22 13.38
CA PRO A 23 10.30 6.00 14.62
C PRO A 23 9.89 7.48 14.41
N THR A 24 9.87 7.95 13.16
CA THR A 24 9.49 9.32 12.78
C THR A 24 8.10 9.38 12.13
N ALA A 25 7.35 8.28 12.12
CA ALA A 25 6.02 8.25 11.54
C ALA A 25 4.97 8.85 12.48
N THR A 26 3.96 9.48 11.89
CA THR A 26 2.72 9.80 12.60
C THR A 26 1.90 8.52 12.73
N LEU A 27 1.45 8.20 13.94
CA LEU A 27 0.55 7.08 14.20
C LEU A 27 -0.90 7.58 14.12
N LEU A 28 -1.65 7.07 13.15
CA LEU A 28 -3.07 7.40 12.96
C LEU A 28 -3.96 6.32 13.55
N VAL A 29 -4.78 6.69 14.53
CA VAL A 29 -5.67 5.78 15.26
C VAL A 29 -7.07 6.39 15.41
N PRO A 30 -8.13 5.58 15.62
CA PRO A 30 -9.44 6.10 15.97
C PRO A 30 -9.38 6.98 17.23
N ALA A 31 -10.17 8.05 17.28
CA ALA A 31 -10.18 8.98 18.41
C ALA A 31 -10.43 8.28 19.74
N SER A 32 -11.32 7.27 19.77
CA SER A 32 -11.61 6.50 20.99
C SER A 32 -10.44 5.63 21.47
N GLU A 33 -9.48 5.30 20.59
CA GLU A 33 -8.36 4.40 20.88
C GLU A 33 -7.06 5.15 21.20
N ALA A 34 -7.00 6.47 21.07
CA ALA A 34 -5.77 7.26 21.20
C ALA A 34 -5.01 7.00 22.52
N GLU A 35 -5.76 6.82 23.61
CA GLU A 35 -5.22 6.46 24.92
C GLU A 35 -4.41 5.17 24.91
N ASP A 36 -4.96 4.15 24.27
CA ASP A 36 -4.40 2.79 24.27
C ASP A 36 -3.05 2.74 23.54
N TYR A 37 -2.72 3.74 22.72
CA TYR A 37 -1.49 3.81 21.94
C TYR A 37 -0.43 4.74 22.55
N ARG A 38 -0.70 5.39 23.70
CA ARG A 38 0.26 6.34 24.30
C ARG A 38 1.63 5.71 24.61
N HIS A 39 1.68 4.42 24.92
CA HIS A 39 2.93 3.70 25.19
C HIS A 39 3.82 3.54 23.95
N VAL A 40 3.30 3.79 22.74
CA VAL A 40 4.07 3.64 21.49
C VAL A 40 5.11 4.75 21.32
N GLY A 41 4.88 5.93 21.91
CA GLY A 41 5.84 7.04 21.91
C GLY A 41 6.02 7.76 20.57
N LEU A 42 5.13 7.53 19.60
CA LEU A 42 5.07 8.29 18.35
C LEU A 42 4.13 9.50 18.48
N GLU A 43 4.24 10.44 17.54
CA GLU A 43 3.21 11.45 17.33
C GLU A 43 1.89 10.76 16.98
N ILE A 44 0.84 11.00 17.76
CA ILE A 44 -0.48 10.42 17.52
C ILE A 44 -1.38 11.47 16.90
N GLU A 45 -1.93 11.14 15.73
CA GLU A 45 -3.05 11.85 15.11
C GLU A 45 -4.30 10.96 15.22
N THR A 46 -5.47 11.60 15.31
CA THR A 46 -6.73 10.88 15.44
C THR A 46 -7.61 11.03 14.22
N ILE A 47 -8.32 9.96 13.89
CA ILE A 47 -9.36 9.93 12.86
C ILE A 47 -10.71 9.67 13.52
N PRO A 48 -11.83 10.24 13.02
CA PRO A 48 -13.15 9.93 13.56
C PRO A 48 -13.45 8.42 13.52
N ASP A 49 -14.06 7.90 14.57
CA ASP A 49 -14.26 6.46 14.77
C ASP A 49 -15.09 5.83 13.63
N GLU A 50 -16.01 6.62 13.05
CA GLU A 50 -16.88 6.26 11.93
C GLU A 50 -16.15 6.13 10.58
N VAL A 51 -14.91 6.61 10.45
CA VAL A 51 -14.12 6.41 9.22
C VAL A 51 -13.55 5.00 9.23
N VAL A 52 -14.32 4.06 8.68
CA VAL A 52 -14.04 2.63 8.80
C VAL A 52 -13.69 1.97 7.47
N GLY A 53 -12.64 1.16 7.52
CA GLY A 53 -12.12 0.38 6.39
C GLY A 53 -11.03 1.13 5.65
N ILE A 54 -10.06 0.36 5.16
CA ILE A 54 -8.79 0.92 4.65
C ILE A 54 -8.99 1.96 3.54
N SER A 55 -9.95 1.77 2.63
CA SER A 55 -10.26 2.74 1.56
C SER A 55 -10.63 4.12 2.08
N ALA A 56 -11.54 4.19 3.06
CA ALA A 56 -12.02 5.45 3.62
C ALA A 56 -10.91 6.14 4.42
N VAL A 57 -10.13 5.36 5.18
CA VAL A 57 -8.96 5.86 5.91
C VAL A 57 -7.94 6.48 4.96
N ARG A 58 -7.60 5.81 3.86
CA ARG A 58 -6.65 6.35 2.86
C ARG A 58 -7.17 7.62 2.19
N ASN A 59 -8.44 7.66 1.81
CA ASN A 59 -9.04 8.88 1.27
C ASN A 59 -9.01 10.04 2.27
N TRP A 60 -9.29 9.75 3.55
CA TRP A 60 -9.23 10.76 4.61
C TRP A 60 -7.82 11.32 4.78
N ILE A 61 -6.79 10.46 4.83
CA ILE A 61 -5.38 10.84 4.92
C ILE A 61 -5.00 11.80 3.81
N LEU A 62 -5.37 11.49 2.56
CA LEU A 62 -5.05 12.31 1.39
C LEU A 62 -5.83 13.62 1.33
N LYS A 63 -6.94 13.74 2.07
CA LYS A 63 -7.66 15.00 2.27
C LYS A 63 -7.07 15.83 3.41
N HIS A 64 -6.61 15.16 4.47
CA HIS A 64 -6.14 15.79 5.70
C HIS A 64 -4.70 16.30 5.61
N PHE A 65 -3.78 15.51 5.05
CA PHE A 65 -2.37 15.88 4.91
C PHE A 65 -2.07 16.41 3.51
N SER A 66 -1.38 17.56 3.43
CA SER A 66 -1.02 18.23 2.17
C SER A 66 0.44 18.01 1.74
N ASP A 67 1.16 17.09 2.39
CA ASP A 67 2.55 16.77 2.06
C ASP A 67 2.70 16.27 0.62
N ASP A 68 3.86 16.52 0.01
CA ASP A 68 4.12 16.20 -1.41
C ASP A 68 4.02 14.70 -1.70
N ALA A 69 4.43 13.89 -0.73
CA ALA A 69 4.27 12.44 -0.75
C ALA A 69 3.89 11.92 0.64
N ILE A 70 3.05 10.90 0.67
CA ILE A 70 2.57 10.24 1.89
C ILE A 70 2.74 8.73 1.71
N VAL A 71 3.45 8.08 2.63
CA VAL A 71 3.53 6.62 2.71
C VAL A 71 2.67 6.13 3.85
N MET A 72 1.67 5.33 3.50
CA MET A 72 0.72 4.70 4.40
C MET A 72 1.20 3.28 4.70
N LEU A 73 1.44 3.01 5.99
CA LEU A 73 2.09 1.80 6.48
C LEU A 73 1.10 0.99 7.31
N ASP A 74 1.08 -0.33 7.12
CA ASP A 74 0.39 -1.25 8.02
C ASP A 74 1.06 -1.22 9.41
N ASP A 75 0.34 -1.60 10.46
CA ASP A 75 0.81 -1.58 11.85
C ASP A 75 1.62 -2.80 12.29
N ASP A 76 1.68 -3.84 11.46
CA ASP A 76 2.32 -5.13 11.73
C ASP A 76 3.56 -5.42 10.86
N ILE A 77 4.23 -4.38 10.37
CA ILE A 77 5.48 -4.48 9.60
C ILE A 77 6.65 -4.75 10.56
N SER A 78 7.26 -5.91 10.38
CA SER A 78 8.36 -6.40 11.22
C SER A 78 9.76 -6.14 10.64
N ALA A 79 9.87 -5.96 9.32
CA ALA A 79 11.14 -5.67 8.66
C ALA A 79 10.92 -5.11 7.25
N CYS A 80 11.91 -4.36 6.75
CA CYS A 80 12.12 -4.15 5.32
C CYS A 80 13.28 -5.04 4.85
N VAL A 81 13.14 -5.69 3.70
CA VAL A 81 14.19 -6.54 3.13
C VAL A 81 14.58 -6.09 1.72
N CYS A 82 15.88 -6.07 1.46
CA CYS A 82 16.48 -5.92 0.13
C CYS A 82 16.65 -7.29 -0.53
N MET A 83 16.17 -7.41 -1.77
CA MET A 83 16.12 -8.65 -2.54
C MET A 83 17.12 -8.70 -3.70
N VAL A 84 18.00 -7.70 -3.83
CA VAL A 84 18.95 -7.58 -4.95
C VAL A 84 19.99 -8.71 -4.97
N SER A 85 20.40 -9.19 -3.79
CA SER A 85 21.42 -10.24 -3.65
C SER A 85 20.84 -11.65 -3.78
N LEU A 86 21.68 -12.69 -3.72
CA LEU A 86 21.22 -14.09 -3.72
C LEU A 86 20.39 -14.44 -2.48
N ARG A 87 20.60 -13.70 -1.38
CA ARG A 87 19.84 -13.82 -0.14
C ARG A 87 19.23 -12.47 0.20
N CYS A 88 18.01 -12.50 0.72
CA CYS A 88 17.38 -11.30 1.25
C CYS A 88 18.17 -10.77 2.45
N ARG A 89 18.38 -9.46 2.51
CA ARG A 89 19.02 -8.77 3.63
C ARG A 89 18.03 -7.83 4.29
N LYS A 90 17.90 -7.88 5.62
CA LYS A 90 17.12 -6.89 6.36
C LYS A 90 17.82 -5.53 6.32
N LEU A 91 17.05 -4.49 6.05
CA LEU A 91 17.53 -3.11 6.16
C LEU A 91 17.51 -2.67 7.63
N SER A 92 18.45 -1.81 7.99
CA SER A 92 18.37 -1.00 9.21
C SER A 92 17.23 0.02 9.11
N VAL A 93 16.92 0.70 10.22
CA VAL A 93 15.93 1.79 10.26
C VAL A 93 16.34 2.88 9.27
N ASP A 94 17.58 3.36 9.34
CA ASP A 94 18.08 4.44 8.47
C ASP A 94 18.03 4.06 6.99
N GLU A 95 18.46 2.84 6.64
CA GLU A 95 18.36 2.34 5.27
C GLU A 95 16.91 2.23 4.80
N THR A 96 15.98 1.87 5.69
CA THR A 96 14.55 1.79 5.37
C THR A 96 13.97 3.17 5.08
N LEU A 97 14.28 4.16 5.91
CA LEU A 97 13.83 5.54 5.72
C LEU A 97 14.40 6.14 4.43
N ALA A 98 15.70 5.95 4.17
CA ALA A 98 16.33 6.38 2.92
C ALA A 98 15.73 5.70 1.69
N MET A 99 15.39 4.41 1.79
CA MET A 99 14.72 3.67 0.73
C MET A 99 13.33 4.23 0.44
N LEU A 100 12.53 4.52 1.48
CA LEU A 100 11.20 5.13 1.33
C LEU A 100 11.28 6.49 0.63
N GLU A 101 12.22 7.34 1.05
CA GLU A 101 12.45 8.64 0.44
C GLU A 101 12.83 8.51 -1.04
N ASN A 102 13.77 7.62 -1.35
CA ASN A 102 14.17 7.36 -2.73
C ASN A 102 13.02 6.82 -3.59
N SER A 103 12.22 5.87 -3.07
CA SER A 103 11.04 5.36 -3.77
C SER A 103 10.04 6.48 -4.09
N ALA A 104 9.82 7.40 -3.15
CA ALA A 104 8.92 8.52 -3.36
C ALA A 104 9.46 9.51 -4.42
N TRP A 105 10.77 9.82 -4.39
CA TRP A 105 11.41 10.65 -5.42
C TRP A 105 11.36 10.01 -6.80
N CYS A 106 11.62 8.70 -6.90
CA CYS A 106 11.55 7.96 -8.16
C CYS A 106 10.12 7.96 -8.72
N ALA A 107 9.13 7.65 -7.88
CA ALA A 107 7.72 7.65 -8.27
C ALA A 107 7.29 9.02 -8.80
N ARG A 108 7.58 10.10 -8.04
CA ARG A 108 7.26 11.47 -8.45
C ARG A 108 7.98 11.86 -9.75
N GLY A 109 9.28 11.57 -9.85
CA GLY A 109 10.08 11.88 -11.04
C GLY A 109 9.62 11.13 -12.29
N ALA A 110 9.05 9.94 -12.13
CA ALA A 110 8.42 9.18 -13.21
C ALA A 110 7.01 9.67 -13.57
N GLY A 111 6.41 10.55 -12.76
CA GLY A 111 5.02 10.99 -12.91
C GLY A 111 3.99 10.02 -12.33
N ALA A 112 4.41 9.03 -11.53
CA ALA A 112 3.51 8.09 -10.87
C ALA A 112 2.93 8.73 -9.60
N ARG A 113 1.60 8.68 -9.45
CA ARG A 113 0.95 9.14 -8.20
C ARG A 113 0.83 8.05 -7.16
N LEU A 114 0.80 6.79 -7.58
CA LEU A 114 0.71 5.63 -6.71
C LEU A 114 2.00 4.81 -6.81
N PHE A 115 2.58 4.49 -5.66
CA PHE A 115 3.76 3.66 -5.59
C PHE A 115 3.74 2.65 -4.44
N GLY A 116 4.53 1.60 -4.57
CA GLY A 116 4.63 0.56 -3.55
C GLY A 116 5.84 -0.33 -3.76
N TRP A 117 5.85 -1.45 -3.06
CA TRP A 117 6.98 -2.37 -3.00
C TRP A 117 6.56 -3.78 -3.37
N HIS A 118 7.54 -4.67 -3.50
CA HIS A 118 7.25 -6.07 -3.71
C HIS A 118 6.51 -6.65 -2.50
N GLN A 119 5.54 -7.52 -2.74
CA GLN A 119 4.66 -8.08 -1.71
C GLN A 119 5.14 -9.40 -1.10
N ARG A 120 6.30 -9.91 -1.53
CA ARG A 120 6.83 -11.23 -1.17
C ARG A 120 8.34 -11.16 -1.12
N SER A 121 8.91 -11.59 -0.01
CA SER A 121 10.35 -11.60 0.23
C SER A 121 11.03 -12.82 -0.39
N ASP A 122 10.91 -12.99 -1.71
CA ASP A 122 11.55 -14.08 -2.46
C ASP A 122 12.42 -13.48 -3.58
N PRO A 123 13.76 -13.57 -3.48
CA PRO A 123 14.67 -12.95 -4.43
C PRO A 123 14.59 -13.57 -5.84
N ARG A 124 13.95 -14.74 -5.99
CA ARG A 124 13.71 -15.37 -7.30
C ARG A 124 12.59 -14.67 -8.08
N LEU A 125 11.74 -13.90 -7.40
CA LEU A 125 10.67 -13.12 -8.04
C LEU A 125 11.20 -11.80 -8.62
N LEU A 126 12.36 -11.33 -8.15
CA LEU A 126 13.01 -10.13 -8.68
C LEU A 126 13.61 -10.41 -10.07
N GLN A 127 13.07 -9.73 -11.08
CA GLN A 127 13.67 -9.65 -12.39
C GLN A 127 14.86 -8.68 -12.33
N ARG A 128 16.10 -9.21 -12.35
CA ARG A 128 17.32 -8.42 -12.11
C ARG A 128 17.56 -7.31 -13.17
N ASN A 129 17.04 -7.50 -14.38
CA ASN A 129 17.06 -6.52 -15.46
C ASN A 129 15.87 -5.54 -15.44
N ASP A 130 14.94 -5.68 -14.49
CA ASP A 130 13.73 -4.88 -14.35
C ASP A 130 13.51 -4.54 -12.86
N PRO A 131 14.37 -3.69 -12.26
CA PRO A 131 14.43 -3.48 -10.81
C PRO A 131 13.21 -2.72 -10.24
N PHE A 132 12.35 -2.21 -11.11
CA PHE A 132 11.08 -1.59 -10.75
C PHE A 132 10.02 -1.92 -11.79
N GLY A 133 8.77 -2.06 -11.36
CA GLY A 133 7.62 -2.29 -12.22
C GLY A 133 6.81 -1.02 -12.41
N VAL A 134 6.24 -0.83 -13.61
CA VAL A 134 5.41 0.33 -13.94
C VAL A 134 3.91 0.03 -14.06
N ASN A 135 3.56 -1.25 -13.90
CA ASN A 135 2.20 -1.77 -14.09
C ASN A 135 1.85 -2.90 -13.11
N GLN A 136 2.57 -2.97 -11.99
CA GLN A 136 2.39 -4.02 -10.98
C GLN A 136 1.41 -3.58 -9.91
N TRP A 137 0.76 -4.56 -9.27
CA TRP A 137 -0.17 -4.29 -8.18
C TRP A 137 0.57 -3.68 -6.97
N VAL A 138 0.20 -2.46 -6.61
CA VAL A 138 0.62 -1.78 -5.39
C VAL A 138 -0.33 -2.14 -4.24
N GLY A 139 0.20 -2.71 -3.15
CA GLY A 139 -0.59 -3.05 -1.97
C GLY A 139 0.24 -3.43 -0.75
N GLY A 140 -0.41 -3.48 0.42
CA GLY A 140 0.27 -3.49 1.73
C GLY A 140 0.65 -2.07 2.12
N ALA A 141 1.95 -1.81 2.36
CA ALA A 141 2.46 -0.45 2.43
C ALA A 141 2.31 0.24 1.06
N VAL A 142 1.70 1.42 1.06
CA VAL A 142 1.38 2.18 -0.15
C VAL A 142 1.86 3.60 -0.02
N GLY A 143 2.58 4.07 -1.03
CA GLY A 143 2.96 5.46 -1.20
C GLY A 143 2.07 6.19 -2.20
N VAL A 144 1.79 7.45 -1.89
CA VAL A 144 1.14 8.39 -2.80
C VAL A 144 2.04 9.59 -2.99
N ALA A 145 2.36 9.93 -4.24
CA ALA A 145 3.02 11.18 -4.60
C ALA A 145 2.00 12.08 -5.29
N ARG A 146 1.85 13.32 -4.81
CA ARG A 146 0.96 14.28 -5.45
C ARG A 146 1.52 14.71 -6.79
N ASP A 147 0.68 14.77 -7.81
CA ASP A 147 1.10 15.36 -9.09
C ASP A 147 1.28 16.89 -8.98
N GLU A 148 1.75 17.54 -10.04
CA GLU A 148 1.99 18.99 -10.09
C GLU A 148 0.72 19.82 -9.84
N LYS A 149 -0.47 19.24 -10.08
CA LYS A 149 -1.78 19.86 -9.84
C LYS A 149 -2.36 19.48 -8.48
N GLY A 150 -1.61 18.78 -7.64
CA GLY A 150 -2.04 18.30 -6.33
C GLY A 150 -2.92 17.05 -6.36
N GLY A 151 -3.09 16.43 -7.54
CA GLY A 151 -3.91 15.24 -7.74
C GLY A 151 -3.33 14.01 -7.06
N VAL A 152 -4.23 13.12 -6.61
CA VAL A 152 -3.93 11.88 -5.88
C VAL A 152 -4.83 10.74 -6.35
N PRO A 153 -4.44 9.47 -6.14
CA PRO A 153 -5.32 8.32 -6.36
C PRO A 153 -6.52 8.36 -5.42
N LYS A 154 -7.63 7.75 -5.84
CA LYS A 154 -8.85 7.66 -5.02
C LYS A 154 -9.23 6.21 -4.78
N TRP A 155 -9.40 5.83 -3.52
CA TRP A 155 -9.86 4.50 -3.16
C TRP A 155 -11.40 4.43 -3.20
N ASP A 156 -11.92 3.36 -3.79
CA ASP A 156 -13.35 3.08 -3.78
C ASP A 156 -13.78 2.53 -2.41
N GLU A 157 -14.55 3.32 -1.67
CA GLU A 157 -14.93 3.01 -0.29
C GLU A 157 -15.92 1.84 -0.15
N LEU A 158 -16.53 1.40 -1.27
CA LEU A 158 -17.32 0.18 -1.34
C LEU A 158 -16.45 -1.08 -1.14
N LEU A 159 -15.17 -0.99 -1.52
CA LEU A 159 -14.20 -2.07 -1.37
C LEU A 159 -13.54 -1.99 0.01
N LYS A 160 -13.60 -3.07 0.77
CA LYS A 160 -12.90 -3.22 2.05
C LYS A 160 -11.69 -4.15 1.92
N CYS A 161 -11.76 -5.19 1.09
CA CYS A 161 -10.72 -6.21 1.00
C CYS A 161 -9.82 -6.09 -0.23
N LYS A 162 -10.35 -5.60 -1.37
CA LYS A 162 -9.65 -5.56 -2.67
C LYS A 162 -9.44 -4.15 -3.23
N CYS A 163 -9.45 -3.14 -2.36
CA CYS A 163 -9.37 -1.73 -2.75
C CYS A 163 -8.04 -1.35 -3.44
N ASP A 164 -6.93 -2.00 -3.08
CA ASP A 164 -5.61 -1.74 -3.66
C ASP A 164 -5.54 -2.09 -5.15
N ILE A 165 -6.21 -3.17 -5.55
CA ILE A 165 -6.31 -3.59 -6.95
C ILE A 165 -7.09 -2.56 -7.75
N ASP A 166 -8.18 -2.05 -7.18
CA ASP A 166 -9.03 -1.04 -7.81
C ASP A 166 -8.30 0.28 -8.02
N ALA A 167 -7.64 0.79 -6.98
CA ALA A 167 -6.84 2.03 -7.06
C ALA A 167 -5.67 1.87 -8.05
N THR A 168 -5.01 0.70 -8.06
CA THR A 168 -3.94 0.44 -9.03
C THR A 168 -4.47 0.43 -10.47
N LEU A 169 -5.60 -0.25 -10.72
CA LEU A 169 -6.21 -0.25 -12.04
C LEU A 169 -6.67 1.15 -12.47
N GLN A 170 -7.24 1.94 -11.56
CA GLN A 170 -7.58 3.34 -11.83
C GLN A 170 -6.35 4.13 -12.30
N GLU A 171 -5.25 4.09 -11.55
CA GLU A 171 -4.04 4.81 -11.91
C GLU A 171 -3.44 4.33 -13.25
N LEU A 172 -3.51 3.03 -13.54
CA LEU A 172 -3.06 2.47 -14.81
C LEU A 172 -3.96 2.86 -15.99
N MET A 173 -5.24 3.08 -15.76
CA MET A 173 -6.17 3.47 -16.81
C MET A 173 -6.18 4.97 -17.05
N ASP A 174 -6.02 5.77 -16.00
CA ASP A 174 -6.09 7.24 -16.06
C ASP A 174 -4.70 7.87 -16.28
N ASN A 175 -3.72 7.49 -15.47
CA ASN A 175 -2.35 8.07 -15.51
C ASN A 175 -1.32 7.18 -16.21
N ARG A 176 -1.73 5.97 -16.60
CA ARG A 176 -0.91 5.01 -17.36
C ARG A 176 0.31 4.49 -16.62
N LEU A 177 0.42 4.76 -15.33
CA LEU A 177 1.62 4.50 -14.57
C LEU A 177 1.32 4.30 -13.08
N VAL A 178 1.93 3.27 -12.51
CA VAL A 178 2.22 3.17 -11.08
C VAL A 178 3.69 2.87 -10.91
N TRP A 179 4.27 3.12 -9.73
CA TRP A 179 5.66 2.78 -9.47
C TRP A 179 5.78 1.65 -8.44
N ASN A 180 6.29 0.49 -8.84
CA ASN A 180 6.55 -0.60 -7.92
C ASN A 180 8.07 -0.80 -7.77
N GLU A 181 8.58 -0.49 -6.58
CA GLU A 181 9.97 -0.73 -6.24
C GLU A 181 10.17 -2.23 -5.94
N ALA A 182 10.64 -2.96 -6.94
CA ALA A 182 10.70 -4.42 -6.89
C ALA A 182 11.88 -4.95 -6.07
N ARG A 183 12.90 -4.11 -5.81
CA ARG A 183 14.11 -4.52 -5.07
C ARG A 183 13.88 -4.70 -3.57
N PHE A 184 12.79 -4.13 -3.05
CA PHE A 184 12.50 -4.16 -1.61
C PHE A 184 11.12 -4.75 -1.33
N CYS A 185 10.97 -5.31 -0.13
CA CYS A 185 9.72 -5.90 0.34
C CYS A 185 9.55 -5.62 1.83
N PHE A 186 8.32 -5.34 2.26
CA PHE A 186 7.97 -5.32 3.68
C PHE A 186 7.55 -6.71 4.15
N VAL A 187 8.00 -7.09 5.34
CA VAL A 187 7.70 -8.37 5.98
C VAL A 187 6.64 -8.14 7.05
N GLN A 188 5.47 -8.77 6.86
CA GLN A 188 4.31 -8.65 7.75
C GLN A 188 3.57 -9.98 7.86
N GLU A 189 2.91 -10.22 8.99
CA GLU A 189 2.12 -11.43 9.23
C GLU A 189 0.68 -11.25 8.70
N ARG A 190 0.55 -11.33 7.37
CA ARG A 190 -0.73 -11.12 6.67
C ARG A 190 -1.84 -12.02 7.23
N ASP A 191 -2.98 -11.38 7.53
CA ASP A 191 -4.26 -12.02 7.84
C ASP A 191 -4.28 -12.89 9.11
N LYS A 192 -3.27 -12.79 9.98
CA LYS A 192 -3.24 -13.50 11.26
C LYS A 192 -3.70 -12.67 12.45
N ASN A 193 -3.54 -11.34 12.38
CA ASN A 193 -3.90 -10.44 13.47
C ASN A 193 -5.38 -10.06 13.44
N LEU A 194 -6.07 -10.27 14.56
CA LEU A 194 -7.42 -9.76 14.79
C LEU A 194 -7.41 -8.22 14.86
N GLY A 195 -8.54 -7.59 14.54
CA GLY A 195 -8.65 -6.13 14.49
C GLY A 195 -8.29 -5.52 13.13
N GLY A 196 -8.53 -4.21 13.00
CA GLY A 196 -8.38 -3.48 11.74
C GLY A 196 -9.27 -4.04 10.63
N ASN A 197 -8.69 -4.25 9.45
CA ASN A 197 -9.46 -4.63 8.25
C ASN A 197 -9.86 -6.12 8.22
N SER A 198 -9.36 -6.95 9.16
CA SER A 198 -9.77 -8.36 9.24
C SER A 198 -11.25 -8.51 9.62
N LEU A 199 -11.84 -7.51 10.28
CA LEU A 199 -13.27 -7.47 10.62
C LEU A 199 -14.20 -7.51 9.40
N PHE A 200 -13.74 -7.09 8.22
CA PHE A 200 -14.54 -7.08 6.98
C PHE A 200 -14.33 -8.32 6.13
N ARG A 201 -13.42 -9.22 6.51
CA ARG A 201 -13.06 -10.39 5.70
C ARG A 201 -14.01 -11.55 5.96
N SER A 202 -15.11 -11.57 5.22
CA SER A 202 -15.96 -12.76 5.05
C SER A 202 -15.89 -13.29 3.62
N GLU A 203 -16.14 -14.59 3.43
CA GLU A 203 -16.19 -15.19 2.10
C GLU A 203 -17.21 -14.51 1.19
N GLU A 204 -18.40 -14.22 1.73
CA GLU A 204 -19.46 -13.51 1.02
C GLU A 204 -19.03 -12.09 0.59
N ARG A 205 -18.35 -11.35 1.48
CA ARG A 205 -17.83 -10.02 1.15
C ARG A 205 -16.78 -10.10 0.06
N ILE A 206 -15.83 -11.03 0.17
CA ILE A 206 -14.80 -11.25 -0.84
C ILE A 206 -15.44 -11.60 -2.20
N ALA A 207 -16.44 -12.49 -2.22
CA ALA A 207 -17.16 -12.86 -3.43
C ALA A 207 -17.92 -11.67 -4.04
N THR A 208 -18.55 -10.84 -3.20
CA THR A 208 -19.25 -9.62 -3.63
C THR A 208 -18.30 -8.61 -4.24
N GLU A 209 -17.15 -8.35 -3.60
CA GLU A 209 -16.13 -7.45 -4.14
C GLU A 209 -15.53 -7.97 -5.45
N LYS A 210 -15.29 -9.28 -5.57
CA LYS A 210 -14.87 -9.90 -6.85
C LYS A 210 -15.87 -9.63 -7.97
N ARG A 211 -17.16 -9.86 -7.73
CA ARG A 211 -18.22 -9.57 -8.71
C ARG A 211 -18.25 -8.09 -9.08
N TYR A 212 -18.12 -7.20 -8.09
CA TYR A 212 -18.05 -5.76 -8.31
C TYR A 212 -16.86 -5.37 -9.21
N LEU A 213 -15.65 -5.82 -8.86
CA LEU A 213 -14.44 -5.54 -9.64
C LEU A 213 -14.55 -6.09 -11.06
N LYS A 214 -15.09 -7.30 -11.24
CA LYS A 214 -15.27 -7.87 -12.57
C LYS A 214 -16.24 -7.05 -13.43
N ARG A 215 -17.31 -6.51 -12.84
CA ARG A 215 -18.23 -5.60 -13.55
C ARG A 215 -17.58 -4.26 -13.89
N LYS A 216 -16.81 -3.68 -12.96
CA LYS A 216 -16.14 -2.38 -13.12
C LYS A 216 -15.03 -2.44 -14.17
N TRP A 217 -14.11 -3.40 -14.06
CA TRP A 217 -12.89 -3.47 -14.87
C TRP A 217 -12.96 -4.42 -16.05
N LYS A 218 -13.97 -5.29 -16.13
CA LYS A 218 -14.25 -6.17 -17.28
C LYS A 218 -13.02 -6.95 -17.75
N ALA A 219 -12.45 -6.58 -18.90
CA ALA A 219 -11.31 -7.26 -19.53
C ALA A 219 -9.97 -6.92 -18.85
N HIS A 220 -9.90 -5.86 -18.05
CA HIS A 220 -8.67 -5.42 -17.37
C HIS A 220 -8.40 -6.14 -16.05
N ILE A 221 -9.29 -7.04 -15.63
CA ILE A 221 -9.09 -7.88 -14.45
C ILE A 221 -9.49 -9.33 -14.72
N ARG A 222 -8.60 -10.25 -14.33
CA ARG A 222 -8.86 -11.68 -14.25
C ARG A 222 -8.83 -12.13 -12.79
N LEU A 223 -9.86 -12.85 -12.41
CA LEU A 223 -10.07 -13.39 -11.07
C LEU A 223 -10.25 -14.89 -11.22
N GLU A 224 -9.31 -15.66 -10.69
CA GLU A 224 -9.25 -17.11 -10.82
C GLU A 224 -8.99 -17.74 -9.45
N THR A 225 -9.25 -19.04 -9.34
CA THR A 225 -8.90 -19.82 -8.15
C THR A 225 -7.88 -20.87 -8.57
N TYR A 226 -6.73 -20.89 -7.91
CA TYR A 226 -5.67 -21.88 -8.14
C TYR A 226 -5.27 -22.53 -6.82
N LYS A 227 -5.41 -23.86 -6.71
CA LYS A 227 -5.10 -24.63 -5.48
C LYS A 227 -5.67 -23.97 -4.21
N SER A 228 -6.97 -23.66 -4.25
CA SER A 228 -7.70 -23.04 -3.14
C SER A 228 -7.29 -21.58 -2.83
N GLN A 229 -6.39 -20.98 -3.60
CA GLN A 229 -5.98 -19.60 -3.47
C GLN A 229 -6.58 -18.74 -4.57
N ASP A 230 -7.03 -17.54 -4.20
CA ASP A 230 -7.44 -16.53 -5.15
C ASP A 230 -6.22 -16.00 -5.92
N ARG A 231 -6.29 -16.07 -7.24
CA ARG A 231 -5.36 -15.40 -8.15
C ARG A 231 -6.05 -14.21 -8.79
N VAL A 232 -5.45 -13.04 -8.63
CA VAL A 232 -5.86 -11.82 -9.32
C VAL A 232 -4.77 -11.40 -10.28
N SER A 233 -5.13 -11.17 -11.52
CA SER A 233 -4.27 -10.63 -12.57
C SER A 233 -4.89 -9.34 -13.11
N MET A 234 -4.05 -8.33 -13.30
CA MET A 234 -4.41 -7.08 -13.96
C MET A 234 -3.94 -7.15 -15.40
N ASP A 235 -4.86 -6.95 -16.32
CA ASP A 235 -4.59 -6.93 -17.76
C ASP A 235 -4.59 -5.47 -18.25
N ALA A 236 -3.63 -4.71 -17.70
CA ALA A 236 -3.31 -3.36 -18.14
C ALA A 236 -2.04 -3.40 -19.01
N PRO A 237 -2.09 -2.96 -20.27
CA PRO A 237 -0.95 -3.05 -21.17
C PRO A 237 0.24 -2.25 -20.64
N ARG A 238 1.40 -2.92 -20.49
CA ARG A 238 2.66 -2.34 -19.98
C ARG A 238 3.21 -1.22 -20.85
N ARG A 239 2.97 -1.31 -22.17
CA ARG A 239 3.44 -0.37 -23.19
C ARG A 239 2.27 -0.11 -24.12
N GLN A 240 1.88 1.14 -24.28
CA GLN A 240 1.01 1.50 -25.39
C GLN A 240 1.83 1.39 -26.68
N PRO A 241 1.24 0.91 -27.80
CA PRO A 241 1.91 0.99 -29.09
C PRO A 241 2.23 2.45 -29.36
N VAL A 242 3.51 2.79 -29.42
CA VAL A 242 3.96 4.08 -29.92
C VAL A 242 3.66 4.03 -31.42
N LYS A 243 2.69 4.81 -31.88
CA LYS A 243 2.64 5.16 -33.30
C LYS A 243 3.80 6.13 -33.51
N LEU A 244 4.91 5.57 -34.00
CA LEU A 244 6.00 6.35 -34.57
C LEU A 244 5.53 6.99 -35.88
#